data_AF-A0A329XF81-F1
#
_entry.id   AF-A0A329XF81-F1
#
_cell.length_a   1.000
_cell.length_b   1.000
_cell.length_c   1.000
_cell.angle_alpha   90.00
_cell.angle_beta   90.00
_cell.angle_gamma   90.00
#
_symmetry.space_group_name_H-M   'P 1'
#
loop_
_entity.id
_entity.type
_entity.pdbx_description
1 polymer ?
#
loop_
_entity_poly.entity_id
_entity_poly.type
_entity_poly.pdbx_seq_one_letter_code
_entity_poly.pdbx_strand_id
1 'polypeptide(L)'
;MPRIITAVTQEVPEVLDVVSLALARDITATYTRTADNAAVAIFSDFSDRRPSLEIVRPSLAADARELTRIFKVDFPRDWEPPYVINQFLVPWEERCDVFTQVPIDVGVMFHGVAVSEGSILPVPEPWWWRVTDQGRWRPTRAAQEQWRRATVDRPTH
;
A
#
# COMPACT_ATOMS: atom_id res chain seq x y z
N MET A 1 -14.94 9.44 4.88
CA MET A 1 -14.44 8.18 5.44
C MET A 1 -13.41 7.65 4.46
N PRO A 2 -12.17 7.32 4.85
CA PRO A 2 -11.11 6.90 3.91
C PRO A 2 -11.43 5.56 3.24
N ARG A 3 -10.83 5.31 2.09
CA ARG A 3 -10.76 3.98 1.47
C ARG A 3 -9.86 3.10 2.33
N ILE A 4 -10.36 1.95 2.74
CA ILE A 4 -9.60 0.97 3.51
C ILE A 4 -9.18 -0.14 2.56
N ILE A 5 -7.89 -0.24 2.31
CA ILE A 5 -7.32 -1.33 1.52
C ILE A 5 -6.45 -2.14 2.46
N THR A 6 -6.58 -3.46 2.43
CA THR A 6 -5.84 -4.36 3.31
C THR A 6 -4.92 -5.24 2.47
N ALA A 7 -3.62 -5.24 2.74
CA ALA A 7 -2.73 -6.26 2.22
C ALA A 7 -2.65 -7.42 3.22
N VAL A 8 -2.91 -8.64 2.75
CA VAL A 8 -2.69 -9.87 3.50
C VAL A 8 -1.50 -10.57 2.89
N THR A 9 -0.44 -10.76 3.67
CA THR A 9 0.86 -11.27 3.19
C THR A 9 1.30 -12.50 3.99
N GLN A 10 2.21 -13.28 3.39
CA GLN A 10 2.87 -14.44 4.03
C GLN A 10 4.20 -14.05 4.69
N GLU A 11 4.71 -12.87 4.38
CA GLU A 11 5.88 -12.28 5.00
C GLU A 11 5.53 -10.98 5.74
N VAL A 12 6.28 -10.65 6.78
CA VAL A 12 6.12 -9.39 7.53
C VAL A 12 6.89 -8.29 6.80
N PRO A 13 6.22 -7.29 6.19
CA PRO A 13 6.92 -6.17 5.61
C PRO A 13 7.50 -5.29 6.72
N GLU A 14 8.76 -4.87 6.58
CA GLU A 14 9.32 -3.85 7.46
C GLU A 14 8.59 -2.52 7.21
N VAL A 15 8.38 -1.74 8.27
CA VAL A 15 7.69 -0.44 8.15
C VAL A 15 8.38 0.47 7.12
N LEU A 16 9.71 0.42 7.07
CA LEU A 16 10.50 1.20 6.11
C LEU A 16 10.33 0.74 4.67
N ASP A 17 10.05 -0.54 4.42
CA ASP A 17 9.76 -1.03 3.07
C ASP A 17 8.44 -0.43 2.58
N VAL A 18 7.41 -0.48 3.41
CA VAL A 18 6.08 0.08 3.08
C VAL A 18 6.14 1.60 2.89
N VAL A 19 6.87 2.31 3.76
CA VAL A 19 7.10 3.76 3.60
C VAL A 19 7.86 4.05 2.32
N SER A 20 8.89 3.27 1.99
CA SER A 20 9.67 3.46 0.77
C SER A 20 8.82 3.28 -0.49
N LEU A 21 7.87 2.33 -0.48
CA LEU A 21 6.90 2.17 -1.57
C LEU A 21 6.01 3.40 -1.71
N ALA A 22 5.51 3.96 -0.60
CA ALA A 22 4.72 5.18 -0.63
C ALA A 22 5.51 6.38 -1.16
N LEU A 23 6.75 6.59 -0.69
CA LEU A 23 7.62 7.68 -1.16
C LEU A 23 8.06 7.50 -2.61
N ALA A 24 8.09 6.27 -3.12
CA ALA A 24 8.33 6.05 -4.55
C ALA A 24 7.14 6.53 -5.40
N ARG A 25 5.91 6.44 -4.88
CA ARG A 25 4.69 6.94 -5.57
C ARG A 25 4.61 8.45 -5.60
N ASP A 26 5.18 9.13 -4.61
CA ASP A 26 5.22 10.58 -4.52
C ASP A 26 6.52 11.04 -3.87
N ILE A 27 7.44 11.56 -4.68
CA ILE A 27 8.77 11.98 -4.22
C ILE A 27 8.74 13.27 -3.39
N THR A 28 7.62 14.02 -3.40
CA THR A 28 7.46 15.20 -2.55
C THR A 28 6.88 14.84 -1.18
N ALA A 29 6.41 13.60 -1.03
CA ALA A 29 5.81 13.15 0.21
C ALA A 29 6.84 13.05 1.35
N THR A 30 6.35 13.30 2.55
CA THR A 30 7.05 13.11 3.80
C THR A 30 6.29 12.11 4.66
N TYR A 31 6.92 11.61 5.72
CA TYR A 31 6.26 10.72 6.65
C TYR A 31 6.58 11.07 8.10
N THR A 32 5.62 10.79 8.98
CA THR A 32 5.82 10.82 10.43
C THR A 32 5.11 9.64 11.07
N ARG A 33 5.62 9.20 12.22
CA ARG A 33 4.87 8.27 13.07
C ARG A 33 3.73 9.00 13.75
N THR A 34 2.62 8.31 14.01
CA THR A 34 1.55 8.84 14.86
C THR A 34 2.03 8.96 16.30
N ALA A 35 1.38 9.83 17.09
CA ALA A 35 1.80 10.13 18.46
C ALA A 35 1.84 8.88 19.38
N ASP A 36 0.99 7.89 19.11
CA ASP A 36 0.94 6.60 19.81
C ASP A 36 1.84 5.52 19.19
N ASN A 37 2.57 5.84 18.12
CA ASN A 37 3.33 4.90 17.29
C ASN A 37 2.49 3.72 16.77
N ALA A 38 1.16 3.86 16.67
CA ALA A 38 0.27 2.84 16.15
C ALA A 38 0.15 2.87 14.62
N ALA A 39 0.63 3.93 13.96
CA ALA A 39 0.64 4.04 12.52
C ALA A 39 1.79 4.92 12.01
N VAL A 40 1.99 4.88 10.69
CA VAL A 40 2.80 5.85 9.95
C VAL A 40 1.90 6.63 9.02
N ALA A 41 1.98 7.95 9.10
CA ALA A 41 1.23 8.88 8.28
C ALA A 41 2.14 9.46 7.19
N ILE A 42 1.71 9.35 5.93
CA ILE A 42 2.35 9.93 4.75
C ILE A 42 1.62 11.22 4.38
N PHE A 43 2.37 12.30 4.17
CA PHE A 43 1.85 13.61 3.81
C PHE A 43 2.46 14.04 2.48
N SER A 44 1.62 14.28 1.48
CA SER A 44 2.03 14.91 0.23
C SER A 44 2.08 16.44 0.36
N ASP A 45 2.73 17.12 -0.57
CA ASP A 45 2.89 18.58 -0.58
C ASP A 45 1.57 19.39 -0.50
N PHE A 46 0.46 18.82 -0.98
CA PHE A 46 -0.84 19.49 -1.01
C PHE A 46 -1.57 19.51 0.34
N SER A 47 -1.10 18.78 1.35
CA SER A 47 -1.73 18.74 2.67
C SER A 47 -0.76 18.33 3.78
N ASP A 48 -0.47 19.26 4.68
CA ASP A 48 0.28 19.03 5.94
C ASP A 48 -0.63 18.67 7.13
N ARG A 49 -1.94 18.92 7.02
CA ARG A 49 -2.91 18.71 8.11
C ARG A 49 -3.57 17.35 8.11
N ARG A 50 -3.65 16.70 6.95
CA ARG A 50 -4.30 15.39 6.78
C ARG A 50 -3.37 14.46 5.99
N PRO A 51 -3.18 13.22 6.46
CA PRO A 51 -2.34 12.26 5.74
C PRO A 51 -2.97 11.88 4.40
N SER A 52 -2.14 11.81 3.35
CA SER A 52 -2.50 11.26 2.04
C SER A 52 -2.56 9.72 2.05
N LEU A 53 -1.90 9.10 3.02
CA LEU A 53 -1.96 7.68 3.32
C LEU A 53 -1.63 7.46 4.80
N GLU A 54 -2.40 6.62 5.48
CA GLU A 54 -2.06 6.13 6.81
C GLU A 54 -1.83 4.61 6.75
N ILE A 55 -0.68 4.17 7.25
CA ILE A 55 -0.25 2.78 7.33
C ILE A 55 -0.41 2.34 8.77
N VAL A 56 -1.46 1.57 9.05
CA VAL A 56 -1.77 1.09 10.40
C VAL A 56 -0.80 -0.02 10.79
N ARG A 57 -0.46 -0.11 12.08
CA ARG A 57 0.37 -1.19 12.62
C ARG A 57 -0.16 -2.55 12.14
N PRO A 58 0.73 -3.42 11.62
CA PRO A 58 0.32 -4.74 11.17
C PRO A 58 -0.26 -5.57 12.32
N SER A 59 -1.26 -6.40 12.00
CA SER A 59 -1.79 -7.42 12.91
C SER A 59 -1.58 -8.81 12.31
N LEU A 60 -1.73 -9.85 13.14
CA LEU A 60 -1.58 -11.24 12.74
C LEU A 60 -2.90 -11.97 12.90
N ALA A 61 -3.23 -12.83 11.95
CA ALA A 61 -4.29 -13.83 12.10
C ALA A 61 -3.72 -15.23 11.99
N ALA A 62 -4.32 -16.16 12.74
CA ALA A 62 -3.94 -17.58 12.72
C ALA A 62 -4.94 -18.46 11.93
N ASP A 63 -6.11 -17.93 11.57
CA ASP A 63 -7.17 -18.69 10.91
C ASP A 63 -7.63 -18.01 9.60
N ALA A 64 -7.43 -18.69 8.48
CA ALA A 64 -7.90 -18.24 7.17
C ALA A 64 -9.42 -18.05 7.10
N ARG A 65 -10.20 -18.82 7.88
CA ARG A 65 -11.66 -18.72 7.90
C ARG A 65 -12.11 -17.38 8.49
N GLU A 66 -11.37 -16.86 9.46
CA GLU A 66 -11.62 -15.53 10.02
C GLU A 66 -11.35 -14.46 8.95
N LEU A 67 -10.23 -14.58 8.23
CA LEU A 67 -9.90 -13.67 7.13
C LEU A 67 -10.96 -13.67 6.04
N THR A 68 -11.40 -14.84 5.56
CA THR A 68 -12.46 -14.95 4.56
C THR A 68 -13.78 -14.37 5.07
N ARG A 69 -14.11 -14.57 6.36
CA ARG A 69 -15.31 -13.99 6.95
C ARG A 69 -15.26 -12.46 7.00
N ILE A 70 -14.09 -11.89 7.32
CA ILE A 70 -13.88 -10.43 7.45
C ILE A 70 -13.80 -9.79 6.06
N PHE A 71 -12.89 -10.29 5.21
CA PHE A 71 -12.57 -9.70 3.92
C PHE A 71 -13.49 -10.14 2.78
N LYS A 72 -14.36 -11.13 3.00
CA LYS A 72 -15.32 -11.66 2.01
C LYS A 72 -14.68 -12.18 0.72
N VAL A 73 -13.42 -12.62 0.80
CA VAL A 73 -12.68 -13.25 -0.30
C VAL A 73 -12.10 -14.59 0.13
N ASP A 74 -11.88 -15.46 -0.84
CA ASP A 74 -11.14 -16.68 -0.63
C ASP A 74 -9.64 -16.42 -0.78
N PHE A 75 -8.85 -16.89 0.19
CA PHE A 75 -7.39 -16.83 0.13
C PHE A 75 -6.81 -18.14 -0.42
N PRO A 76 -5.58 -18.11 -0.98
CA PRO A 76 -4.91 -19.33 -1.45
C PRO A 76 -4.83 -20.39 -0.35
N ARG A 77 -5.15 -21.64 -0.70
CA ARG A 77 -5.25 -22.74 0.28
C ARG A 77 -3.90 -23.25 0.75
N ASP A 78 -2.85 -22.93 0.01
CA ASP A 78 -1.46 -23.25 0.26
C ASP A 78 -0.76 -22.24 1.19
N TRP A 79 -1.44 -21.15 1.56
CA TRP A 79 -0.92 -20.21 2.55
C TRP A 79 -1.03 -20.77 3.97
N GLU A 80 0.04 -20.61 4.73
CA GLU A 80 0.12 -21.04 6.13
C GLU A 80 0.05 -19.83 7.06
N PRO A 81 -0.54 -19.98 8.26
CA PRO A 81 -0.46 -18.95 9.30
C PRO A 81 0.99 -18.81 9.83
N PRO A 82 1.38 -17.63 10.34
CA PRO A 82 0.54 -16.46 10.55
C PRO A 82 0.33 -15.63 9.28
N TYR A 83 -0.91 -15.17 9.08
CA TYR A 83 -1.25 -14.21 8.03
C TYR A 83 -0.98 -12.81 8.54
N VAL A 84 -0.18 -12.03 7.81
CA VAL A 84 0.16 -10.66 8.19
C VAL A 84 -0.82 -9.71 7.53
N ILE A 85 -1.53 -8.92 8.34
CA ILE A 85 -2.57 -8.00 7.89
C ILE A 85 -2.04 -6.57 8.01
N ASN A 86 -1.89 -5.90 6.87
CA ASN A 86 -1.49 -4.50 6.80
C ASN A 86 -2.67 -3.67 6.30
N GLN A 87 -3.13 -2.70 7.08
CA GLN A 87 -4.24 -1.82 6.69
C GLN A 87 -3.74 -0.45 6.26
N PHE A 88 -4.31 0.03 5.16
CA PHE A 88 -3.95 1.29 4.52
C PHE A 88 -5.21 2.15 4.39
N LEU A 89 -5.17 3.34 4.98
CA LEU A 89 -6.26 4.30 4.90
C LEU A 89 -5.88 5.38 3.90
N VAL A 90 -6.58 5.40 2.77
CA VAL A 90 -6.34 6.37 1.68
C VAL A 90 -7.54 7.30 1.58
N PRO A 91 -7.40 8.62 1.75
CA PRO A 91 -8.48 9.58 1.53
C PRO A 91 -9.07 9.47 0.12
N TRP A 92 -10.31 9.91 -0.12
CA TRP A 92 -11.00 9.77 -1.43
C TRP A 92 -10.59 10.82 -2.47
N GLU A 93 -9.80 11.80 -2.05
CA GLU A 93 -9.28 12.86 -2.89
C GLU A 93 -8.47 12.25 -4.05
N GLU A 94 -8.75 12.69 -5.28
CA GLU A 94 -8.14 12.16 -6.52
C GLU A 94 -6.59 12.26 -6.52
N ARG A 95 -6.03 13.18 -5.74
CA ARG A 95 -4.58 13.32 -5.57
C ARG A 95 -3.99 12.19 -4.70
N CYS A 96 -4.78 11.59 -3.83
CA CYS A 96 -4.39 10.44 -3.00
C CYS A 96 -4.51 9.10 -3.74
N ASP A 97 -5.12 9.07 -4.93
CA ASP A 97 -5.34 7.83 -5.70
C ASP A 97 -4.05 7.07 -5.98
N VAL A 98 -2.92 7.78 -6.13
CA VAL A 98 -1.60 7.16 -6.35
C VAL A 98 -1.21 6.20 -5.22
N PHE A 99 -1.67 6.46 -3.99
CA PHE A 99 -1.37 5.64 -2.81
C PHE A 99 -2.26 4.41 -2.68
N THR A 100 -3.37 4.30 -3.43
CA THR A 100 -4.22 3.09 -3.47
C THR A 100 -3.47 1.86 -3.97
N GLN A 101 -2.31 2.08 -4.58
CA GLN A 101 -1.48 1.06 -5.20
C GLN A 101 -0.38 0.55 -4.28
N VAL A 102 -0.06 1.26 -3.20
CA VAL A 102 0.90 0.81 -2.18
C VAL A 102 0.49 -0.54 -1.56
N PRO A 103 -0.78 -0.76 -1.16
CA PRO A 103 -1.22 -2.06 -0.64
C PRO A 103 -1.07 -3.20 -1.67
N ILE A 104 -1.30 -2.91 -2.95
CA ILE A 104 -1.16 -3.88 -4.05
C ILE A 104 0.31 -4.27 -4.19
N ASP A 105 1.21 -3.28 -4.18
CA ASP A 105 2.66 -3.53 -4.21
C ASP A 105 3.10 -4.38 -3.01
N VAL A 106 2.65 -4.03 -1.80
CA VAL A 106 2.93 -4.80 -0.58
C VAL A 106 2.41 -6.22 -0.72
N GLY A 107 1.19 -6.41 -1.22
CA GLY A 107 0.65 -7.73 -1.53
C GLY A 107 1.60 -8.51 -2.44
N VAL A 108 1.93 -8.00 -3.61
CA VAL A 108 2.77 -8.73 -4.57
C VAL A 108 4.18 -8.99 -4.05
N MET A 109 4.83 -7.99 -3.43
CA MET A 109 6.23 -8.08 -3.01
C MET A 109 6.46 -9.00 -1.81
N PHE A 110 5.44 -9.21 -0.98
CA PHE A 110 5.51 -10.03 0.24
C PHE A 110 4.61 -11.27 0.14
N HIS A 111 4.50 -11.83 -1.07
CA HIS A 111 3.80 -13.09 -1.36
C HIS A 111 2.35 -13.12 -0.87
N GLY A 112 1.65 -12.02 -1.11
CA GLY A 112 0.33 -11.69 -0.59
C GLY A 112 -0.67 -11.22 -1.65
N VAL A 113 -1.80 -10.70 -1.17
CA VAL A 113 -2.84 -10.05 -1.99
C VAL A 113 -3.33 -8.78 -1.31
N ALA A 114 -3.78 -7.81 -2.10
CA ALA A 114 -4.51 -6.65 -1.60
C ALA A 114 -6.01 -6.87 -1.77
N VAL A 115 -6.79 -6.52 -0.75
CA VAL A 115 -8.24 -6.64 -0.72
C VAL A 115 -8.89 -5.32 -0.35
N SER A 116 -10.01 -5.03 -1.00
CA SER A 116 -10.87 -3.88 -0.70
C SER A 116 -12.29 -4.24 -1.06
N GLU A 117 -13.24 -3.86 -0.20
CA GLU A 117 -14.69 -3.98 -0.48
C GLU A 117 -15.12 -5.38 -0.95
N GLY A 118 -14.58 -6.44 -0.36
CA GLY A 118 -14.95 -7.82 -0.70
C GLY A 118 -14.33 -8.36 -1.97
N SER A 119 -13.32 -7.67 -2.54
CA SER A 119 -12.64 -8.07 -3.76
C SER A 119 -11.12 -8.07 -3.58
N ILE A 120 -10.44 -9.03 -4.23
CA ILE A 120 -8.99 -8.94 -4.45
C ILE A 120 -8.74 -7.89 -5.51
N LEU A 121 -7.88 -6.92 -5.20
CA LEU A 121 -7.51 -5.86 -6.12
C LEU A 121 -6.56 -6.41 -7.19
N PRO A 122 -6.80 -6.10 -8.48
CA PRO A 122 -5.94 -6.57 -9.56
C PRO A 122 -4.57 -5.90 -9.49
N VAL A 123 -3.53 -6.67 -9.81
CA VAL A 123 -2.19 -6.14 -10.05
C VAL A 123 -2.23 -5.40 -11.39
N PRO A 124 -1.76 -4.13 -11.48
CA PRO A 124 -1.78 -3.40 -12.73
C PRO A 124 -0.86 -4.08 -13.77
N GLU A 125 -1.32 -4.11 -15.03
CA GLU A 125 -0.53 -4.60 -16.17
C GLU A 125 -0.25 -3.46 -17.17
N PRO A 126 1.03 -3.14 -17.46
CA PRO A 126 2.24 -3.73 -16.88
C PRO A 126 2.44 -3.32 -15.42
N TRP A 127 2.99 -4.23 -14.62
CA TRP A 127 3.29 -3.92 -13.22
C TRP A 127 4.42 -2.89 -13.14
N TRP A 128 4.30 -1.98 -12.17
CA TRP A 128 5.14 -0.79 -12.10
C TRP A 128 6.51 -1.01 -11.46
N TRP A 129 6.80 -2.24 -11.02
CA TRP A 129 8.05 -2.60 -10.37
C TRP A 129 8.80 -3.65 -11.16
N ARG A 130 10.13 -3.61 -11.01
CA ARG A 130 11.03 -4.65 -11.50
C ARG A 130 12.06 -4.99 -10.43
N VAL A 131 12.50 -6.24 -10.41
CA VAL A 131 13.66 -6.66 -9.63
C VAL A 131 14.91 -6.29 -10.41
N THR A 132 15.88 -5.68 -9.73
CA THR A 132 17.22 -5.42 -10.27
C THR A 132 18.13 -6.64 -10.13
N ASP A 133 19.27 -6.66 -10.82
CA ASP A 133 20.24 -7.76 -10.71
C ASP A 133 20.77 -7.98 -9.27
N GLN A 134 20.61 -6.97 -8.41
CA GLN A 134 20.94 -7.03 -6.98
C GLN A 134 19.78 -7.53 -6.09
N GLY A 135 18.69 -8.02 -6.69
CA GLY A 135 17.51 -8.47 -5.96
C GLY A 135 16.65 -7.35 -5.37
N ARG A 136 16.92 -6.07 -5.71
CA ARG A 136 16.16 -4.92 -5.17
C ARG A 136 15.03 -4.52 -6.10
N TRP A 137 13.86 -4.24 -5.52
CA TRP A 137 12.73 -3.65 -6.23
C TRP A 137 13.02 -2.20 -6.61
N ARG A 138 12.73 -1.85 -7.88
CA ARG A 138 12.79 -0.48 -8.38
C ARG A 138 11.58 -0.19 -9.27
N PRO A 139 11.05 1.03 -9.24
CA PRO A 139 9.99 1.40 -10.15
C PRO A 139 10.50 1.42 -11.59
N THR A 140 9.63 1.06 -12.53
CA THR A 140 9.91 1.18 -13.96
C THR A 140 9.93 2.66 -14.38
N ARG A 141 10.57 2.96 -15.52
CA ARG A 141 10.59 4.33 -16.06
C ARG A 141 9.18 4.86 -16.35
N ALA A 142 8.30 4.00 -16.85
CA ALA A 142 6.90 4.35 -17.12
C ALA A 142 6.16 4.72 -15.84
N ALA A 143 6.36 3.95 -14.77
CA ALA A 143 5.79 4.23 -13.46
C ALA A 143 6.27 5.58 -12.90
N GLN A 144 7.58 5.83 -12.93
CA GLN A 144 8.17 7.11 -12.47
C GLN A 144 7.58 8.32 -13.22
N GLU A 145 7.40 8.21 -14.53
CA GLU A 145 6.82 9.28 -15.35
C GLU A 145 5.33 9.49 -15.04
N GLN A 146 4.57 8.41 -14.90
CA GLN A 146 3.14 8.49 -14.54
C GLN A 146 2.95 9.14 -13.17
N TRP A 147 3.75 8.76 -12.17
CA TRP A 147 3.66 9.31 -10.83
C TRP A 147 4.06 10.79 -10.80
N ARG A 148 5.14 11.17 -11.49
CA ARG A 148 5.53 12.59 -11.62
C ARG A 148 4.39 13.44 -12.19
N ARG A 149 3.70 12.97 -13.24
CA ARG A 149 2.56 13.71 -13.81
C ARG A 149 1.40 13.85 -12.84
N ALA A 150 1.16 12.82 -12.04
CA ALA A 150 0.07 12.80 -11.06
C ALA A 150 0.33 13.74 -9.86
N THR A 151 1.60 13.92 -9.48
CA THR A 151 1.99 14.66 -8.27
C THR A 151 2.53 16.07 -8.56
N VAL A 152 3.31 16.27 -9.62
CA VAL A 152 3.99 17.55 -9.92
C VAL A 152 3.26 18.37 -10.98
N ASP A 153 2.68 17.73 -12.00
CA ASP A 153 2.16 18.44 -13.19
C ASP A 153 0.65 18.74 -13.14
N ARG A 154 -0.06 18.41 -12.06
CA ARG A 154 -1.48 18.75 -11.91
C ARG A 154 -1.64 20.22 -11.48
N PRO A 155 -2.33 21.08 -12.26
CA PRO A 155 -2.58 22.45 -11.84
C PRO A 155 -3.38 22.47 -10.54
N THR A 156 -2.91 23.25 -9.58
CA THR A 156 -3.67 23.65 -8.39
C THR A 156 -4.85 24.48 -8.84
N HIS A 157 -6.01 23.84 -9.03
CA HIS A 157 -7.30 24.51 -9.08
C HIS A 157 -7.72 24.95 -7.68
#